data_AF-A0A934KYN7-F1
#
_entry.id   AF-A0A934KYN7-F1
#
_cell.length_a   1.000
_cell.length_b   1.000
_cell.length_c   1.000
_cell.angle_alpha   90.00
_cell.angle_beta   90.00
_cell.angle_gamma   90.00
#
_symmetry.space_group_name_H-M   'P 1'
#
loop_
_entity.id
_entity.type
_entity.pdbx_description
1 polymer ?
#
loop_
_entity_poly.entity_id
_entity_poly.type
_entity_poly.pdbx_seq_one_letter_code
_entity_poly.pdbx_strand_id
1 'polypeptide(L)'
;MLKVNQVFTQYRSEFMGKSSDVQFFWGSFDLAISRFSGRKAPLHPGGIPNLPDWVTQEAYSHEVMNCGFWPGNEATPFAAFYSYIYPAPDGFKDAAIKPSSAYFHDDLGEFILKYEDVQKSENPSEVLLEFLRSSYDNAAKLADWDTEKFKFKLEKN
;
A
#
# COMPACT_ATOMS: atom_id res chain seq x y z
N MET A 1 15.27 -7.90 -2.91
CA MET A 1 15.45 -6.62 -2.18
C MET A 1 15.86 -5.45 -3.07
N LEU A 2 17.05 -5.42 -3.71
CA LEU A 2 17.46 -4.24 -4.54
C LEU A 2 16.45 -3.87 -5.65
N LYS A 3 15.87 -4.87 -6.35
CA LYS A 3 14.83 -4.63 -7.36
C LYS A 3 13.50 -4.14 -6.77
N VAL A 4 13.17 -4.53 -5.53
CA VAL A 4 11.94 -4.08 -4.84
C VAL A 4 12.03 -2.58 -4.56
N ASN A 5 13.17 -2.11 -4.02
CA ASN A 5 13.39 -0.68 -3.78
C ASN A 5 13.27 0.14 -5.07
N GLN A 6 13.77 -0.37 -6.20
CA GLN A 6 13.63 0.29 -7.50
C GLN A 6 12.16 0.39 -7.95
N VAL A 7 11.41 -0.71 -7.88
CA VAL A 7 9.98 -0.74 -8.21
C VAL A 7 9.19 0.23 -7.32
N PHE A 8 9.46 0.21 -6.02
CA PHE A 8 8.87 1.10 -5.03
C PHE A 8 9.21 2.56 -5.33
N THR A 9 10.45 2.86 -5.69
CA THR A 9 10.87 4.22 -6.07
C THR A 9 10.17 4.69 -7.34
N GLN A 10 10.05 3.82 -8.34
CA GLN A 10 9.30 4.11 -9.56
C GLN A 10 7.82 4.38 -9.24
N TYR A 11 7.17 3.50 -8.50
CA TYR A 11 5.79 3.67 -8.08
C TYR A 11 5.62 4.98 -7.30
N ARG A 12 6.51 5.31 -6.36
CA ARG A 12 6.50 6.60 -5.65
C ARG A 12 6.58 7.79 -6.63
N SER A 13 7.41 7.73 -7.66
CA SER A 13 7.58 8.84 -8.62
C SER A 13 6.34 9.12 -9.49
N GLU A 14 5.40 8.18 -9.58
CA GLU A 14 4.17 8.33 -10.36
C GLU A 14 3.11 9.19 -9.63
N PHE A 15 3.34 9.54 -8.36
CA PHE A 15 2.41 10.29 -7.52
C PHE A 15 2.93 11.69 -7.18
N MET A 16 2.14 12.71 -7.53
CA MET A 16 2.51 14.12 -7.34
C MET A 16 2.06 14.72 -5.99
N GLY A 17 1.34 13.96 -5.17
CA GLY A 17 0.95 14.37 -3.82
C GLY A 17 2.04 14.11 -2.77
N LYS A 18 1.71 14.31 -1.49
CA LYS A 18 2.60 13.92 -0.39
C LYS A 18 2.74 12.40 -0.36
N SER A 19 3.98 11.91 -0.40
CA SER A 19 4.31 10.50 -0.21
C SER A 19 5.50 10.37 0.74
N SER A 20 5.64 9.22 1.38
CA SER A 20 6.91 8.88 2.03
C SER A 20 7.96 8.53 0.98
N ASP A 21 9.22 8.49 1.40
CA ASP A 21 10.22 7.70 0.68
C ASP A 21 9.99 6.20 0.91
N VAL A 22 10.83 5.36 0.32
CA VAL A 22 10.84 3.93 0.66
C VAL A 22 11.39 3.80 2.08
N GLN A 23 10.50 3.56 3.04
CA GLN A 23 10.84 3.43 4.44
C GLN A 23 11.23 2.00 4.75
N PHE A 24 12.16 1.83 5.69
CA PHE A 24 12.51 0.54 6.25
C PHE A 24 12.21 0.54 7.75
N PHE A 25 11.35 -0.38 8.18
CA PHE A 25 10.94 -0.51 9.57
C PHE A 25 11.67 -1.68 10.23
N TRP A 26 12.54 -1.37 11.19
CA TRP A 26 13.38 -2.36 11.86
C TRP A 26 12.60 -3.36 12.73
N GLY A 27 11.44 -2.98 13.26
CA GLY A 27 10.65 -3.83 14.17
C GLY A 27 10.02 -5.04 13.48
N SER A 28 9.42 -4.81 12.32
CA SER A 28 8.75 -5.82 11.48
C SER A 28 9.58 -6.26 10.27
N PHE A 29 10.72 -5.60 10.05
CA PHE A 29 11.65 -5.84 8.96
C PHE A 29 11.02 -5.67 7.56
N ASP A 30 10.09 -4.72 7.44
CA ASP A 30 9.36 -4.43 6.22
C ASP A 30 9.87 -3.17 5.51
N LEU A 31 9.57 -3.12 4.21
CA LEU A 31 9.66 -1.91 3.39
C LEU A 31 8.26 -1.36 3.20
N ALA A 32 8.07 -0.04 3.27
CA ALA A 32 6.78 0.57 2.99
C ALA A 32 6.89 1.89 2.22
N ILE A 33 5.81 2.21 1.50
CA ILE A 33 5.54 3.53 0.93
C ILE A 33 4.10 3.91 1.26
N SER A 34 3.94 5.12 1.76
CA SER A 34 2.66 5.75 1.99
C SER A 34 2.38 6.87 0.99
N ARG A 35 1.14 6.97 0.51
CA ARG A 35 0.59 8.10 -0.26
C ARG A 35 -0.56 8.72 0.54
N PHE A 36 -0.70 10.04 0.47
CA PHE A 36 -1.71 10.77 1.24
C PHE A 36 -2.63 11.57 0.31
N SER A 37 -3.93 11.54 0.57
CA SER A 37 -4.89 12.40 -0.15
C SER A 37 -4.79 13.88 0.26
N GLY A 38 -4.23 14.12 1.44
CA GLY A 38 -4.18 15.44 2.08
C GLY A 38 -5.42 15.78 2.92
N ARG A 39 -6.46 14.93 2.90
CA ARG A 39 -7.62 15.07 3.80
C ARG A 39 -7.34 14.46 5.17
N LYS A 40 -8.00 14.99 6.20
CA LYS A 40 -8.01 14.36 7.53
C LYS A 40 -8.82 13.08 7.49
N ALA A 41 -8.36 12.05 8.19
CA ALA A 41 -9.12 10.83 8.40
C ALA A 41 -9.97 10.93 9.68
N PRO A 42 -11.01 10.08 9.81
CA PRO A 42 -11.64 9.84 11.11
C PRO A 42 -10.62 9.40 12.16
N LEU A 43 -10.89 9.69 13.43
CA LEU A 43 -10.04 9.27 14.53
C LEU A 43 -9.92 7.74 14.57
N HIS A 44 -8.70 7.22 14.58
CA HIS A 44 -8.46 5.79 14.63
C HIS A 44 -9.00 5.20 15.94
N PRO A 45 -9.72 4.05 15.90
CA PRO A 45 -10.38 3.47 17.08
C PRO A 45 -9.39 3.03 18.17
N GLY A 46 -8.14 2.79 17.81
CA GLY A 46 -7.10 2.31 18.73
C GLY A 46 -7.24 0.82 19.00
N GLY A 47 -6.79 0.36 20.17
CA GLY A 47 -6.95 -1.02 20.63
C GLY A 47 -5.94 -2.01 20.06
N ILE A 48 -4.83 -1.53 19.48
CA ILE A 48 -3.74 -2.38 19.01
C ILE A 48 -2.92 -2.85 20.23
N PRO A 49 -2.76 -4.17 20.45
CA PRO A 49 -2.03 -4.69 21.60
C PRO A 49 -0.61 -4.10 21.70
N ASN A 50 -0.23 -3.65 22.89
CA ASN A 50 1.08 -3.06 23.20
C ASN A 50 1.40 -1.74 22.45
N LEU A 51 0.42 -1.08 21.85
CA LEU A 51 0.58 0.21 21.18
C LEU A 51 -0.40 1.24 21.79
N PRO A 52 0.08 2.32 22.43
CA PRO A 52 -0.81 3.34 22.96
C PRO A 52 -1.66 3.99 21.87
N ASP A 53 -2.97 4.15 22.12
CA ASP A 53 -3.93 4.62 21.12
C ASP A 53 -3.54 5.95 20.45
N TRP A 54 -2.97 6.88 21.22
CA TRP A 54 -2.56 8.18 20.70
C TRP A 54 -1.49 8.07 19.60
N VAL A 55 -0.63 7.05 19.66
CA VAL A 55 0.39 6.80 18.62
C VAL A 55 -0.28 6.43 17.31
N THR A 56 -1.25 5.51 17.36
CA THR A 56 -2.01 5.09 16.18
C THR A 56 -2.88 6.22 15.65
N GLN A 57 -3.54 6.98 16.53
CA GLN A 57 -4.37 8.12 16.14
C GLN A 57 -3.57 9.22 15.44
N GLU A 58 -2.34 9.49 15.90
CA GLU A 58 -1.46 10.44 15.24
C GLU A 58 -0.95 9.90 13.89
N ALA A 59 -0.50 8.63 13.87
CA ALA A 59 0.00 7.98 12.66
C ALA A 59 -1.05 7.91 11.53
N TYR A 60 -2.32 7.75 11.91
CA TYR A 60 -3.47 7.66 11.00
C TYR A 60 -4.36 8.92 11.05
N SER A 61 -3.80 10.09 11.38
CA SER A 61 -4.54 11.36 11.46
C SER A 61 -5.05 11.87 10.10
N HIS A 62 -4.47 11.39 9.00
CA HIS A 62 -4.80 11.74 7.64
C HIS A 62 -5.10 10.50 6.81
N GLU A 63 -5.90 10.66 5.77
CA GLU A 63 -6.17 9.56 4.86
C GLU A 63 -4.87 9.13 4.18
N VAL A 64 -4.59 7.84 4.24
CA VAL A 64 -3.33 7.26 3.81
C VAL A 64 -3.56 5.94 3.13
N MET A 65 -2.86 5.73 2.03
CA MET A 65 -2.72 4.43 1.41
C MET A 65 -1.29 3.97 1.63
N ASN A 66 -1.14 2.80 2.24
CA ASN A 66 0.17 2.22 2.52
C ASN A 66 0.32 0.92 1.74
N CYS A 67 1.53 0.68 1.25
CA CYS A 67 1.87 -0.55 0.54
C CYS A 67 3.32 -0.89 0.81
N GLY A 68 3.66 -2.17 0.80
CA GLY A 68 4.97 -2.59 1.26
C GLY A 68 5.32 -4.02 0.96
N PHE A 69 6.50 -4.42 1.44
CA PHE A 69 6.98 -5.80 1.47
C PHE A 69 7.22 -6.18 2.92
N TRP A 70 6.69 -7.33 3.32
CA TRP A 70 6.88 -7.90 4.64
C TRP A 70 7.36 -9.35 4.52
N PRO A 71 8.40 -9.77 5.27
CA PRO A 71 8.91 -11.15 5.19
C PRO A 71 7.99 -12.22 5.79
N GLY A 72 6.91 -11.82 6.46
CA GLY A 72 6.03 -12.72 7.20
C GLY A 72 6.37 -12.80 8.69
N ASN A 73 5.59 -13.57 9.43
CA ASN A 73 5.81 -13.91 10.84
C ASN A 73 5.27 -15.32 11.14
N GLU A 74 5.15 -15.69 12.42
CA GLU A 74 4.60 -16.99 12.82
C GLU A 74 3.15 -17.21 12.38
N ALA A 75 2.31 -16.17 12.43
CA ALA A 75 0.89 -16.25 12.03
C ALA A 75 0.71 -16.30 10.50
N THR A 76 1.58 -15.59 9.77
CA THR A 76 1.58 -15.54 8.30
C THR A 76 2.99 -15.90 7.82
N PRO A 77 3.33 -17.20 7.74
CA PRO A 77 4.71 -17.68 7.53
C PRO A 77 5.14 -17.66 6.07
N PHE A 78 4.85 -16.57 5.37
CA PHE A 78 5.29 -16.34 4.00
C PHE A 78 5.57 -14.85 3.77
N ALA A 79 6.55 -14.58 2.92
CA ALA A 79 6.84 -13.22 2.49
C ALA A 79 5.80 -12.72 1.49
N ALA A 80 5.39 -11.47 1.63
CA ALA A 80 4.33 -10.88 0.84
C ALA A 80 4.57 -9.40 0.55
N PHE A 81 3.98 -8.95 -0.55
CA PHE A 81 3.65 -7.55 -0.76
C PHE A 81 2.23 -7.29 -0.26
N TYR A 82 2.03 -6.15 0.38
CA TYR A 82 0.75 -5.79 0.97
C TYR A 82 0.30 -4.40 0.50
N SER A 83 -1.01 -4.15 0.55
CA SER A 83 -1.58 -2.83 0.30
C SER A 83 -2.91 -2.62 1.02
N TYR A 84 -3.03 -1.51 1.74
CA TYR A 84 -4.26 -1.09 2.40
C TYR A 84 -4.45 0.42 2.35
N ILE A 85 -5.66 0.87 2.64
CA ILE A 85 -6.02 2.29 2.74
C ILE A 85 -6.75 2.54 4.06
N TYR A 86 -6.47 3.68 4.68
CA TYR A 86 -7.15 4.14 5.88
C TYR A 86 -7.77 5.54 5.65
N PRO A 87 -9.06 5.73 6.00
CA PRO A 87 -10.02 4.68 6.33
C PRO A 87 -10.29 3.78 5.10
N ALA A 88 -10.60 2.51 5.33
CA ALA A 88 -11.01 1.61 4.25
C ALA A 88 -12.39 2.04 3.74
N PRO A 89 -12.55 2.39 2.44
CA PRO A 89 -13.86 2.75 1.89
C PRO A 89 -14.75 1.52 1.69
N ASP A 90 -16.06 1.75 1.58
CA ASP A 90 -17.00 0.68 1.24
C ASP A 90 -16.63 0.01 -0.09
N GLY A 91 -16.72 -1.33 -0.12
CA GLY A 91 -16.35 -2.13 -1.28
C GLY A 91 -14.84 -2.31 -1.49
N PHE A 92 -13.98 -1.77 -0.61
CA PHE A 92 -12.52 -1.92 -0.74
C PHE A 92 -12.09 -3.39 -0.82
N LYS A 93 -12.61 -4.25 0.06
CA LYS A 93 -12.29 -5.68 0.09
C LYS A 93 -12.67 -6.44 -1.18
N ASP A 94 -13.67 -5.93 -1.91
CA ASP A 94 -14.24 -6.55 -3.12
C ASP A 94 -13.62 -5.96 -4.41
N ALA A 95 -12.67 -5.02 -4.27
CA ALA A 95 -12.03 -4.38 -5.40
C ALA A 95 -11.25 -5.39 -6.26
N ALA A 96 -11.37 -5.25 -7.58
CA ALA A 96 -10.64 -6.09 -8.53
C ALA A 96 -9.17 -5.65 -8.60
N ILE A 97 -8.31 -6.37 -7.88
CA ILE A 97 -6.87 -6.15 -7.85
C ILE A 97 -6.17 -7.09 -8.84
N LYS A 98 -5.07 -6.60 -9.42
CA LYS A 98 -4.19 -7.38 -10.27
C LYS A 98 -2.84 -7.59 -9.57
N PRO A 99 -2.02 -8.57 -9.98
CA PRO A 99 -2.36 -9.70 -10.85
C PRO A 99 -3.46 -10.56 -10.22
N SER A 100 -4.01 -11.52 -10.96
CA SER A 100 -5.07 -12.42 -10.45
C SER A 100 -4.66 -13.29 -9.26
N SER A 101 -3.36 -13.38 -8.95
CA SER A 101 -2.84 -14.04 -7.75
C SER A 101 -2.90 -13.15 -6.49
N ALA A 102 -3.17 -11.85 -6.63
CA ALA A 102 -3.43 -10.98 -5.50
C ALA A 102 -4.84 -11.23 -4.93
N TYR A 103 -4.99 -11.14 -3.61
CA TYR A 103 -6.26 -11.41 -2.92
C TYR A 103 -6.39 -10.53 -1.66
N PHE A 104 -7.61 -10.34 -1.18
CA PHE A 104 -7.87 -9.66 0.09
C PHE A 104 -7.72 -10.66 1.25
N HIS A 105 -6.97 -10.28 2.29
CA HIS A 105 -6.80 -11.09 3.50
C HIS A 105 -7.67 -10.53 4.62
N ASP A 106 -8.82 -11.18 4.88
CA ASP A 106 -9.84 -10.65 5.81
C ASP A 106 -9.31 -10.33 7.21
N ASP A 107 -8.49 -11.22 7.79
CA ASP A 107 -7.97 -11.00 9.15
C ASP A 107 -6.98 -9.83 9.25
N LEU A 108 -6.28 -9.51 8.17
CA LEU A 108 -5.32 -8.39 8.11
C LEU A 108 -5.98 -7.11 7.60
N GLY A 109 -7.12 -7.21 6.91
CA GLY A 109 -7.82 -6.07 6.31
C GLY A 109 -7.08 -5.45 5.12
N GLU A 110 -6.24 -6.21 4.43
CA GLU A 110 -5.36 -5.70 3.36
C GLU A 110 -5.27 -6.65 2.16
N PHE A 111 -4.89 -6.11 1.02
CA PHE A 111 -4.55 -6.91 -0.15
C PHE A 111 -3.16 -7.50 -0.03
N ILE A 112 -3.02 -8.77 -0.39
CA ILE A 112 -1.79 -9.55 -0.32
C ILE A 112 -1.44 -10.08 -1.72
N LEU A 113 -0.17 -9.94 -2.10
CA LEU A 113 0.45 -10.64 -3.22
C LEU A 113 1.71 -11.35 -2.71
N LYS A 114 1.76 -12.68 -2.81
CA LYS A 114 2.89 -13.44 -2.27
C LYS A 114 4.17 -13.10 -3.02
N TYR A 115 5.27 -12.99 -2.28
CA TYR A 115 6.59 -12.76 -2.85
C TYR A 115 6.96 -13.85 -3.88
N GLU A 116 6.59 -15.10 -3.60
CA GLU A 116 6.90 -16.24 -4.46
C GLU A 116 6.21 -16.14 -5.84
N ASP A 117 4.99 -15.62 -5.90
CA ASP A 117 4.25 -15.42 -7.16
C ASP A 117 4.95 -14.36 -8.02
N VAL A 118 5.39 -13.27 -7.39
CA VAL A 118 6.19 -12.22 -8.06
C VAL A 118 7.53 -12.78 -8.52
N GLN A 119 8.23 -13.52 -7.65
CA GLN A 119 9.54 -14.09 -7.94
C GLN A 119 9.52 -15.08 -9.12
N LYS A 120 8.48 -15.90 -9.22
CA LYS A 120 8.33 -16.92 -10.28
C LYS A 120 7.77 -16.38 -11.59
N SER A 121 7.28 -15.13 -11.60
CA SER A 121 6.74 -14.52 -12.82
C SER A 121 7.83 -14.21 -13.85
N GLU A 122 7.44 -14.13 -15.12
CA GLU A 122 8.35 -13.80 -16.23
C GLU A 122 8.93 -12.37 -16.09
N ASN A 123 8.15 -11.43 -15.54
CA ASN A 123 8.57 -10.06 -15.29
C ASN A 123 8.18 -9.60 -13.87
N PRO A 124 9.01 -9.93 -12.84
CA PRO A 124 8.70 -9.63 -11.44
C PRO A 124 8.45 -8.15 -11.15
N SER A 125 9.17 -7.25 -11.82
CA SER A 125 9.02 -5.81 -11.61
C SER A 125 7.66 -5.31 -12.11
N GLU A 126 7.23 -5.79 -13.28
CA GLU A 126 5.94 -5.39 -13.86
C GLU A 126 4.78 -5.96 -13.04
N VAL A 127 4.86 -7.23 -12.62
CA VAL A 127 3.83 -7.85 -11.78
C VAL A 127 3.65 -7.09 -10.46
N LEU A 128 4.75 -6.69 -9.83
CA LEU A 128 4.68 -5.88 -8.60
C LEU A 128 4.12 -4.47 -8.88
N LEU A 129 4.51 -3.81 -9.96
CA LEU A 129 3.93 -2.51 -10.34
C LEU A 129 2.44 -2.61 -10.64
N GLU A 130 2.00 -3.67 -11.31
CA GLU A 130 0.58 -3.90 -11.61
C GLU A 130 -0.24 -4.05 -10.33
N PHE A 131 0.31 -4.73 -9.32
CA PHE A 131 -0.28 -4.80 -7.98
C PHE A 131 -0.41 -3.44 -7.31
N LEU A 132 0.70 -2.71 -7.20
CA LEU A 132 0.70 -1.40 -6.54
C LEU A 132 -0.22 -0.38 -7.24
N ARG A 133 -0.25 -0.38 -8.58
CA ARG A 133 -1.09 0.53 -9.37
C ARG A 133 -2.57 0.14 -9.27
N SER A 134 -2.90 -1.13 -9.47
CA SER A 134 -4.30 -1.57 -9.43
C SER A 134 -4.90 -1.44 -8.03
N SER A 135 -4.11 -1.69 -6.97
CA SER A 135 -4.57 -1.45 -5.60
C SER A 135 -4.87 0.03 -5.39
N TYR A 136 -3.96 0.92 -5.77
CA TYR A 136 -4.16 2.36 -5.65
C TYR A 136 -5.32 2.89 -6.47
N ASP A 137 -5.41 2.55 -7.76
CA ASP A 137 -6.45 3.09 -8.65
C ASP A 137 -7.85 2.73 -8.14
N ASN A 138 -8.04 1.50 -7.67
CA ASN A 138 -9.33 1.08 -7.11
C ASN A 138 -9.59 1.71 -5.73
N ALA A 139 -8.62 1.68 -4.82
CA ALA A 139 -8.77 2.21 -3.47
C ALA A 139 -9.01 3.72 -3.46
N ALA A 140 -8.20 4.47 -4.21
CA ALA A 140 -8.29 5.91 -4.32
C ALA A 140 -9.63 6.33 -4.96
N LYS A 141 -10.11 5.59 -5.97
CA LYS A 141 -11.43 5.83 -6.56
C LYS A 141 -12.57 5.57 -5.57
N LEU A 142 -12.54 4.45 -4.85
CA LEU A 142 -13.56 4.12 -3.84
C LEU A 142 -13.56 5.12 -2.67
N ALA A 143 -12.39 5.63 -2.29
CA ALA A 143 -12.23 6.66 -1.27
C ALA A 143 -12.44 8.10 -1.78
N ASP A 144 -12.87 8.28 -3.04
CA ASP A 144 -13.09 9.59 -3.65
C ASP A 144 -11.87 10.53 -3.57
N TRP A 145 -10.66 9.98 -3.76
CA TRP A 145 -9.44 10.78 -3.87
C TRP A 145 -9.38 11.45 -5.25
N ASP A 146 -8.84 12.67 -5.30
CA ASP A 146 -8.61 13.39 -6.56
C ASP A 146 -7.43 12.77 -7.34
N THR A 147 -7.68 11.66 -8.02
CA THR A 147 -6.64 10.93 -8.75
C THR A 147 -6.04 11.74 -9.89
N GLU A 148 -6.80 12.66 -10.49
CA GLU A 148 -6.31 13.48 -11.61
C GLU A 148 -5.32 14.56 -11.17
N LYS A 149 -5.51 15.10 -9.97
CA LYS A 149 -4.55 16.01 -9.33
C LYS A 149 -3.22 15.33 -9.01
N PHE A 150 -3.24 14.03 -8.70
CA PHE A 150 -2.03 13.32 -8.27
C PHE A 150 -1.27 12.62 -9.39
N LYS A 151 -1.80 12.59 -10.61
CA LYS A 151 -1.08 12.07 -11.78
C LYS A 151 0.02 13.02 -12.21
N PHE A 152 1.21 12.47 -12.49
CA PHE A 152 2.25 13.21 -13.17
C PHE A 152 1.78 13.58 -14.59
N LYS A 153 1.81 14.87 -14.91
CA LYS A 153 1.50 15.40 -16.25
C LYS A 153 2.75 16.08 -16.79
N LEU A 154 3.37 15.45 -17.79
CA LEU A 154 4.45 16.10 -18.55
C LEU A 154 3.82 16.97 -19.63
N GLU A 155 3.82 18.27 -19.44
CA GLU A 155 3.51 19.21 -20.52
C GLU A 155 4.66 19.16 -21.53
N LYS A 156 4.39 18.64 -22.73
CA LYS A 156 5.34 18.72 -23.85
C LYS A 156 5.13 20.08 -24.50
N ASN A 157 6.13 20.96 -24.38
CA ASN A 157 6.22 22.21 -25.14
C ASN A 157 6.39 21.94 -26.64
#